data_AF-A0ABD3FUD5-F1
#
_entry.id   AF-A0ABD3FUD5-F1
#
_cell.length_a   1.000
_cell.length_b   1.000
_cell.length_c   1.000
_cell.angle_alpha   90.00
_cell.angle_beta   90.00
_cell.angle_gamma   90.00
#
_symmetry.space_group_name_H-M   'P 1'
#
loop_
_entity.id
_entity.type
_entity.pdbx_description
1 polymer ?
#
loop_
_entity_poly.entity_id
_entity_poly.type
_entity_poly.pdbx_seq_one_letter_code
_entity_poly.pdbx_strand_id
1 'polypeptide(L)'
;MSLISKVAGLYQKSISKSLGMYGLKYDDALVDTAAVQTALHWINGEDYQARTKRIARATDCSLKRSYLPDEIQVIQRPLDFYVSDKAVEAEQLAAERAELTRW
;
A
#
# COMPACT_ATOMS: atom_id res chain seq x y z
N MET A 1 15.55 -17.10 15.55
CA MET A 1 15.25 -16.20 14.40
C MET A 1 16.32 -16.39 13.34
N SER A 2 15.92 -16.79 12.12
CA SER A 2 16.82 -16.96 10.97
C SER A 2 17.49 -15.63 10.59
N LEU A 3 18.64 -15.68 9.91
CA LEU A 3 19.27 -14.50 9.33
C LEU A 3 18.30 -13.72 8.43
N ILE A 4 17.49 -14.45 7.66
CA ILE A 4 16.47 -13.89 6.76
C ILE A 4 15.43 -13.07 7.55
N SER A 5 14.97 -13.57 8.70
CA SER A 5 13.96 -12.85 9.50
C SER A 5 14.51 -11.56 10.10
N LYS A 6 15.81 -11.53 10.44
CA LYS A 6 16.48 -10.30 10.93
C LYS A 6 16.59 -9.26 9.83
N VAL A 7 17.03 -9.66 8.63
CA VAL A 7 17.16 -8.76 7.48
C VAL A 7 15.78 -8.23 7.05
N ALA A 8 14.76 -9.10 7.01
CA ALA A 8 13.39 -8.69 6.70
C ALA A 8 12.87 -7.64 7.69
N GLY A 9 13.11 -7.82 9.00
CA GLY A 9 12.71 -6.85 10.01
C GLY A 9 13.41 -5.49 9.87
N LEU A 10 14.69 -5.47 9.49
CA LEU A 10 15.41 -4.22 9.21
C LEU A 10 14.85 -3.50 7.98
N TYR A 11 14.58 -4.25 6.91
CA TYR A 11 13.98 -3.72 5.69
C TYR A 11 12.59 -3.14 5.93
N GLN A 12 11.73 -3.90 6.63
CA GLN A 12 10.38 -3.46 7.00
C GLN A 12 10.41 -2.17 7.82
N LYS A 13 11.33 -2.02 8.77
CA LYS A 13 11.51 -0.78 9.53
C LYS A 13 11.94 0.40 8.64
N SER A 14 12.87 0.16 7.72
CA SER A 14 13.35 1.19 6.78
C SER A 14 12.22 1.69 5.87
N ILE A 15 11.45 0.77 5.28
CA ILE A 15 10.30 1.10 4.43
C ILE A 15 9.20 1.80 5.23
N SER A 16 8.86 1.29 6.41
CA SER A 16 7.84 1.91 7.27
C SER A 16 8.22 3.35 7.61
N LYS A 17 9.49 3.60 7.95
CA LYS A 17 9.99 4.96 8.19
C LYS A 17 9.83 5.83 6.94
N SER A 18 10.29 5.35 5.79
CA SER A 18 10.22 6.11 4.54
C SER A 18 8.78 6.46 4.13
N LEU A 19 7.84 5.52 4.24
CA LEU A 19 6.42 5.76 3.96
C LEU A 19 5.80 6.72 4.99
N GLY A 20 6.16 6.59 6.26
CA GLY A 20 5.71 7.46 7.34
C GLY A 20 6.10 8.93 7.14
N MET A 21 7.26 9.21 6.55
CA MET A 21 7.71 10.57 6.22
C MET A 21 6.77 11.30 5.25
N TYR A 22 6.05 10.56 4.40
CA TYR A 22 5.06 11.09 3.45
C TYR A 22 3.61 10.83 3.88
N GLY A 23 3.41 10.09 4.98
CA GLY A 23 2.09 9.66 5.46
C GLY A 23 1.40 8.70 4.51
N LEU A 24 2.18 7.88 3.80
CA LEU A 24 1.69 6.78 2.98
C LEU A 24 1.53 5.51 3.83
N LYS A 25 0.63 4.64 3.39
CA LYS A 25 0.67 3.22 3.79
C LYS A 25 1.26 2.39 2.65
N TYR A 26 1.69 1.18 2.99
CA TYR A 26 2.32 0.25 2.05
C TYR A 26 1.45 0.03 0.80
N ASP A 27 0.15 -0.14 1.02
CA ASP A 27 -0.85 -0.36 -0.04
C ASP A 27 -0.99 0.81 -1.02
N ASP A 28 -0.58 2.03 -0.64
CA ASP A 28 -0.60 3.18 -1.55
C ASP A 28 0.53 3.09 -2.59
N ALA A 29 1.57 2.31 -2.30
CA ALA A 29 2.74 2.11 -3.17
C ALA A 29 2.63 0.85 -4.04
N LEU A 30 1.51 0.11 -3.97
CA LEU A 30 1.28 -1.02 -4.85
C LEU A 30 1.24 -0.57 -6.32
N VAL A 31 1.80 -1.40 -7.19
CA VAL A 31 1.73 -1.20 -8.64
C VAL A 31 0.28 -1.32 -9.08
N ASP A 32 -0.14 -0.40 -9.94
CA ASP A 32 -1.53 -0.27 -10.33
C ASP A 32 -1.94 -1.29 -11.41
N THR A 33 -1.97 -2.58 -11.01
CA THR A 33 -2.37 -3.68 -11.88
C THR A 33 -3.90 -3.76 -12.01
N ALA A 34 -4.40 -4.53 -12.97
CA ALA A 34 -5.83 -4.77 -13.10
C ALA A 34 -6.47 -5.40 -11.84
N ALA A 35 -5.72 -6.25 -11.13
CA ALA A 35 -6.17 -6.85 -9.88
C ALA A 35 -6.23 -5.84 -8.73
N VAL A 36 -5.21 -4.97 -8.60
CA VAL A 36 -5.22 -3.88 -7.61
C VAL A 36 -6.37 -2.92 -7.88
N GLN A 37 -6.60 -2.55 -9.15
CA GLN A 37 -7.75 -1.73 -9.53
C GLN A 37 -9.07 -2.40 -9.17
N THR A 38 -9.22 -3.69 -9.46
CA THR A 38 -10.43 -4.45 -9.09
C THR A 38 -10.63 -4.46 -7.57
N ALA A 39 -9.56 -4.71 -6.80
CA ALA A 39 -9.60 -4.70 -5.35
C ALA A 39 -9.97 -3.32 -4.76
N LEU A 40 -9.50 -2.23 -5.37
CA LEU A 40 -9.86 -0.87 -4.97
C LEU A 40 -11.36 -0.57 -5.16
N HIS A 41 -12.06 -1.29 -6.05
CA HIS A 41 -13.52 -1.17 -6.18
C HIS A 41 -14.29 -2.00 -5.14
N TRP A 42 -13.63 -2.90 -4.41
CA TRP A 42 -14.25 -3.77 -3.41
C TRP A 42 -14.14 -3.23 -1.98
N ILE A 43 -13.15 -2.38 -1.71
CA ILE A 43 -12.96 -1.77 -0.38
C ILE A 43 -14.05 -0.73 -0.08
N ASN A 44 -14.19 -0.35 1.19
CA ASN A 44 -15.11 0.70 1.60
C ASN A 44 -14.73 2.05 0.94
N GLY A 45 -15.73 2.84 0.58
CA GLY A 45 -15.54 4.19 0.03
C GLY A 45 -14.74 5.11 0.95
N GLU A 46 -14.85 4.95 2.27
CA GLU A 46 -14.03 5.71 3.23
C GLU A 46 -12.53 5.42 3.09
N ASP A 47 -12.15 4.15 2.93
CA ASP A 47 -10.75 3.74 2.74
C ASP A 47 -10.22 4.25 1.39
N TYR A 48 -11.04 4.19 0.34
CA TYR A 48 -10.69 4.75 -0.96
C TYR A 48 -10.46 6.27 -0.89
N GLN A 49 -11.35 7.02 -0.24
CA GLN A 49 -11.18 8.45 -0.04
C GLN A 49 -9.94 8.77 0.81
N ALA A 50 -9.70 8.00 1.86
CA ALA A 50 -8.52 8.16 2.71
C ALA A 50 -7.22 7.87 1.94
N ARG A 51 -7.22 6.88 1.05
CA ARG A 51 -6.12 6.60 0.12
C ARG A 51 -5.84 7.81 -0.77
N THR A 52 -6.86 8.35 -1.44
CA THR A 52 -6.70 9.50 -2.34
C THR A 52 -6.11 10.71 -1.61
N LYS A 53 -6.55 10.99 -0.38
CA LYS A 53 -5.98 12.06 0.46
C LYS A 53 -4.51 11.81 0.82
N ARG A 54 -4.16 10.56 1.15
CA ARG A 54 -2.76 10.17 1.46
C ARG A 54 -1.85 10.37 0.25
N ILE A 55 -2.26 9.89 -0.93
CA ILE A 55 -1.49 10.03 -2.17
C ILE A 55 -1.32 11.51 -2.53
N ALA A 56 -2.39 12.30 -2.52
CA ALA A 56 -2.32 13.73 -2.83
C ALA A 56 -1.35 14.48 -1.90
N ARG A 57 -1.39 14.18 -0.59
CA ARG A 57 -0.44 14.75 0.38
C ARG A 57 1.00 14.31 0.11
N ALA A 58 1.23 13.03 -0.16
CA ALA A 58 2.56 12.53 -0.47
C ALA A 58 3.12 13.16 -1.75
N THR A 59 2.28 13.35 -2.77
CA THR A 59 2.63 14.07 -4.01
C THR A 59 3.02 15.52 -3.72
N ASP A 60 2.26 16.22 -2.87
CA ASP A 60 2.59 17.60 -2.46
C ASP A 60 3.94 17.69 -1.74
N CYS A 61 4.16 16.82 -0.74
CA CYS A 61 5.46 16.71 -0.04
C CYS A 61 6.61 16.41 -1.01
N SER A 62 6.41 15.44 -1.92
CA SER A 62 7.42 15.07 -2.93
C SER A 62 7.74 16.23 -3.86
N LEU A 63 6.73 16.94 -4.36
CA LEU A 63 6.91 18.10 -5.23
C LEU A 63 7.68 19.22 -4.54
N LYS A 64 7.40 19.44 -3.25
CA LYS A 64 8.08 20.44 -2.40
C LYS A 64 9.44 19.99 -1.89
N ARG A 65 9.83 18.72 -2.14
CA ARG A 65 11.02 18.09 -1.54
C ARG A 65 11.05 18.22 -0.02
N SER A 66 9.89 18.12 0.61
CA SER A 66 9.71 18.21 2.05
C SER A 66 9.04 16.94 2.59
N TYR A 67 9.06 16.80 3.91
CA TYR A 67 8.41 15.70 4.62
C TYR A 67 7.32 16.24 5.53
N LEU A 68 6.48 15.35 6.05
CA LEU A 68 5.53 15.70 7.10
C LEU A 68 6.28 16.12 8.37
N PRO A 69 5.68 16.97 9.23
CA PRO A 69 6.23 17.24 10.55
C PRO A 69 6.41 15.97 11.37
N ASP A 70 7.45 15.91 12.21
CA ASP A 70 7.81 14.71 12.98
C ASP A 70 6.65 14.18 13.84
N GLU A 71 5.88 15.08 14.47
CA GLU A 71 4.69 14.73 15.26
C GLU A 71 3.64 13.99 14.43
N ILE A 72 3.48 14.37 13.17
CA ILE A 72 2.56 13.73 12.23
C ILE A 72 3.14 12.41 11.70
N GLN A 73 4.45 12.32 11.51
CA GLN A 73 5.10 11.07 11.10
C GLN A 73 4.92 9.96 12.15
N VAL A 74 5.01 10.31 13.44
CA VAL A 74 4.91 9.34 14.56
C VAL A 74 3.53 8.66 14.64
N ILE A 75 2.46 9.36 14.27
CA ILE A 75 1.10 8.79 14.29
C ILE A 75 0.76 7.96 13.05
N GLN A 76 1.61 7.98 12.01
CA GLN A 76 1.36 7.20 10.80
C GLN A 76 1.44 5.71 11.12
N ARG A 77 0.61 4.93 10.42
CA ARG A 77 0.60 3.46 10.50
C ARG A 77 0.81 2.85 9.11
N PRO A 78 2.06 2.83 8.60
CA PRO A 78 2.33 2.44 7.22
C PRO A 78 1.99 0.99 6.90
N LEU A 79 1.93 0.12 7.91
CA LEU A 79 1.67 -1.32 7.77
C LEU A 79 0.24 -1.72 8.11
N ASP A 80 -0.67 -0.75 8.28
CA ASP A 80 -2.10 -1.03 8.42
C ASP A 80 -2.71 -1.20 7.02
N PHE A 81 -2.57 -2.41 6.46
CA PHE A 81 -3.05 -2.77 5.13
C PHE A 81 -4.58 -2.68 5.02
N TYR A 82 -5.08 -2.26 3.86
CA TYR A 82 -6.50 -2.08 3.54
C TYR A 82 -6.91 -2.67 2.18
N VAL A 83 -5.97 -2.94 1.26
CA VAL A 83 -6.24 -3.49 -0.08
C VAL A 83 -5.44 -4.74 -0.41
N SER A 84 -4.29 -4.99 0.24
CA SER A 84 -3.39 -6.12 -0.09
C SER A 84 -4.12 -7.47 -0.20
N ASP A 85 -4.93 -7.84 0.79
CA ASP A 85 -5.65 -9.12 0.78
C ASP A 85 -6.65 -9.22 -0.38
N LYS A 86 -7.32 -8.10 -0.69
CA LYS A 86 -8.28 -8.01 -1.80
C LYS A 86 -7.60 -8.04 -3.16
N ALA A 87 -6.39 -7.51 -3.27
CA ALA A 87 -5.60 -7.60 -4.49
C ALA A 87 -5.20 -9.05 -4.78
N VAL A 88 -4.75 -9.79 -3.75
CA VAL A 88 -4.44 -11.22 -3.87
C VAL A 88 -5.68 -12.03 -4.27
N GLU A 89 -6.83 -11.76 -3.64
CA GLU A 89 -8.11 -12.38 -4.00
C GLU A 89 -8.48 -12.10 -5.47
N ALA A 90 -8.31 -10.86 -5.94
CA ALA A 90 -8.56 -10.48 -7.33
C ALA A 90 -7.63 -11.19 -8.33
N GLU A 91 -6.34 -11.35 -8.00
CA GLU A 91 -5.39 -12.11 -8.83
C GLU A 91 -5.78 -13.57 -8.94
N GLN A 92 -6.16 -14.21 -7.83
CA GLN A 92 -6.59 -15.60 -7.81
C GLN A 92 -7.84 -15.82 -8.66
N LEU A 93 -8.86 -14.97 -8.51
CA LEU A 93 -10.08 -15.06 -9.32
C LEU A 93 -9.82 -14.80 -10.80
N ALA A 94 -8.90 -13.91 -11.14
CA ALA A 94 -8.51 -13.67 -12.52
C ALA A 94 -7.80 -14.90 -13.13
N ALA A 95 -6.90 -15.53 -12.37
CA ALA A 95 -6.21 -16.75 -12.79
C ALA A 95 -7.19 -17.92 -12.98
N GLU A 96 -8.11 -18.12 -12.05
CA GLU A 96 -9.16 -19.14 -12.14
C GLU A 96 -10.03 -18.94 -13.39
N ARG A 97 -10.48 -17.70 -13.64
CA ARG A 97 -11.26 -17.38 -14.85
C ARG A 97 -10.45 -17.67 -16.12
N ALA A 98 -9.18 -17.28 -16.15
CA ALA A 98 -8.32 -17.53 -17.30
C ALA A 98 -8.18 -19.03 -17.59
N GLU A 99 -8.02 -19.85 -16.55
CA GLU A 99 -7.97 -21.31 -16.66
C GLU A 99 -9.27 -21.89 -17.22
N LEU A 100 -10.43 -21.45 -16.71
CA LEU A 100 -11.74 -21.90 -17.19
C LEU A 100 -12.06 -21.48 -18.63
N THR A 101 -11.53 -20.33 -19.08
CA THR A 101 -11.73 -19.82 -20.44
C THR A 101 -10.67 -20.29 -21.44
N ARG A 102 -9.74 -21.15 -21.02
CA ARG A 102 -8.69 -21.69 -21.88
C ARG A 102 -9.24 -22.87 -22.70
N TRP A 103 -9.96 -22.56 -23.77
CA TRP A 103 -10.41 -23.52 -24.78
C TRP A 103 -9.73 -23.26 -26.12
#